data_AF-M6JDK9-F1
#
_entry.id   AF-M6JDK9-F1
#
_cell.length_a   1.000
_cell.length_b   1.000
_cell.length_c   1.000
_cell.angle_alpha   90.00
_cell.angle_beta   90.00
_cell.angle_gamma   90.00
#
_symmetry.space_group_name_H-M   'P 1'
#
loop_
_entity.id
_entity.type
_entity.pdbx_description
1 polymer ?
#
loop_
_entity_poly.entity_id
_entity_poly.type
_entity_poly.pdbx_seq_one_letter_code
_entity_poly.pdbx_strand_id
1 'polypeptide(L)'
;MDTNETILIPKNGIKRTNQIRIDILLGHYEWVEKRNNPRRFEHRYLKNLEISVKSDEIHFRVKDNPYYLTTDRTTVEQVLEYIDSNWKRIRDLPMETTHLDRVFANPEELLNVVA
;
A
#
# COMPACT_ATOMS: atom_id res chain seq x y z
N MET A 1 16.95 -36.68 -35.13
CA MET A 1 17.31 -36.78 -33.70
C MET A 1 17.17 -35.38 -33.14
N ASP A 2 16.02 -35.08 -32.53
CA ASP A 2 15.76 -33.78 -31.94
C ASP A 2 16.34 -33.74 -30.52
N THR A 3 17.45 -33.02 -30.36
CA THR A 3 17.98 -32.66 -29.04
C THR A 3 17.09 -31.56 -28.46
N ASN A 4 16.09 -31.96 -27.67
CA ASN A 4 15.40 -31.07 -26.75
C ASN A 4 16.37 -30.70 -25.62
N GLU A 5 17.18 -29.67 -25.85
CA GLU A 5 17.93 -29.00 -24.79
C GLU A 5 16.93 -28.36 -23.82
N THR A 6 16.65 -29.08 -22.72
CA THR A 6 15.92 -28.52 -21.60
C THR A 6 16.81 -27.47 -20.95
N ILE A 7 16.58 -26.20 -21.27
CA ILE A 7 17.25 -25.07 -20.63
C ILE A 7 16.84 -25.09 -19.15
N LEU A 8 17.70 -25.65 -18.30
CA LEU A 8 17.56 -25.63 -16.85
C LEU A 8 17.85 -24.21 -16.36
N ILE A 9 16.81 -23.37 -16.34
CA ILE A 9 16.91 -22.06 -15.69
C ILE A 9 17.17 -22.31 -14.20
N PRO A 10 18.29 -21.83 -13.63
CA PRO A 10 18.58 -22.05 -12.23
C PRO A 10 17.46 -21.45 -11.38
N LYS A 11 16.90 -22.23 -10.45
CA LYS A 11 15.82 -21.80 -9.53
C LYS A 11 16.14 -20.48 -8.81
N ASN A 12 17.42 -20.18 -8.61
CA ASN A 12 17.89 -18.93 -8.01
C ASN A 12 17.74 -17.70 -8.92
N GLY A 13 17.82 -17.87 -10.25
CA GLY A 13 17.57 -16.79 -11.21
C GLY A 13 16.11 -16.36 -11.21
N ILE A 14 15.20 -17.34 -11.20
CA ILE A 14 13.74 -17.11 -11.19
C ILE A 14 13.31 -16.34 -9.93
N LYS A 15 13.83 -16.72 -8.75
CA LYS A 15 13.55 -16.01 -7.48
C LYS A 15 14.00 -14.55 -7.49
N ARG A 16 15.19 -14.27 -8.07
CA ARG A 16 15.72 -12.90 -8.15
C ARG A 16 14.89 -12.03 -9.10
N THR A 17 14.43 -12.60 -10.21
CA THR A 17 13.56 -11.90 -11.17
C THR A 17 12.19 -11.57 -10.57
N ASN A 18 11.61 -12.49 -9.79
CA ASN A 18 10.32 -12.25 -9.12
C ASN A 18 10.42 -11.17 -8.04
N GLN A 19 11.50 -11.16 -7.25
CA GLN A 19 11.71 -10.10 -6.24
C GLN A 19 11.78 -8.71 -6.88
N ILE A 20 12.59 -8.54 -7.94
CA ILE A 20 12.71 -7.25 -8.65
C ILE A 20 11.34 -6.78 -9.16
N ARG A 21 10.49 -7.70 -9.64
CA ARG A 21 9.14 -7.38 -10.12
C ARG A 21 8.22 -6.91 -9.01
N ILE A 22 8.29 -7.50 -7.82
CA ILE A 22 7.51 -7.07 -6.66
C ILE A 22 7.98 -5.70 -6.17
N ASP A 23 9.28 -5.46 -6.09
CA ASP A 23 9.82 -4.18 -5.63
C ASP A 23 9.37 -3.03 -6.57
N ILE A 24 9.40 -3.26 -7.89
CA ILE A 24 8.87 -2.32 -8.89
C ILE A 24 7.36 -2.11 -8.70
N LEU A 25 6.58 -3.19 -8.56
CA LEU A 25 5.14 -3.12 -8.34
C LEU A 25 4.81 -2.28 -7.11
N LEU A 26 5.46 -2.54 -5.97
CA LEU A 26 5.26 -1.79 -4.73
C LEU A 26 5.62 -0.31 -4.89
N GLY A 27 6.68 0.00 -5.64
CA GLY A 27 7.05 1.37 -5.97
C GLY A 27 5.98 2.15 -6.74
N HIS A 28 5.18 1.48 -7.59
CA HIS A 28 4.07 2.12 -8.30
C HIS A 28 2.93 2.58 -7.39
N TYR A 29 2.79 1.98 -6.21
CA TYR A 29 1.70 2.25 -5.26
C TYR A 29 2.18 2.95 -3.98
N GLU A 30 3.23 3.78 -4.08
CA GLU A 30 3.72 4.61 -2.96
C GLU A 30 4.27 3.81 -1.76
N TRP A 31 4.70 2.56 -1.96
CA TRP A 31 5.38 1.77 -0.94
C TRP A 31 6.89 1.94 -1.02
N VAL A 32 7.54 2.09 0.14
CA VAL A 32 8.97 2.34 0.24
C VAL A 32 9.61 1.34 1.18
N GLU A 33 10.72 0.75 0.76
CA GLU A 33 11.50 -0.18 1.58
C GLU A 33 12.11 0.52 2.80
N LYS A 34 12.01 -0.13 3.96
CA LYS A 34 12.59 0.37 5.21
C LYS A 34 14.10 0.13 5.20
N ARG A 35 14.88 1.20 5.35
CA ARG A 35 16.36 1.16 5.39
C ARG A 35 16.92 0.13 6.38
N ASN A 36 16.26 -0.03 7.54
CA ASN A 36 16.74 -0.88 8.63
C ASN A 36 16.15 -2.30 8.58
N ASN A 37 15.22 -2.58 7.67
CA ASN A 37 14.58 -3.88 7.57
C ASN A 37 14.29 -4.20 6.09
N PRO A 38 15.31 -4.70 5.37
CA PRO A 38 15.17 -5.09 3.97
C PRO A 38 14.01 -6.06 3.80
N ARG A 39 13.28 -5.92 2.69
CA ARG A 39 12.02 -6.65 2.40
C ARG A 39 10.83 -6.30 3.27
N ARG A 40 10.91 -5.24 4.08
CA ARG A 40 9.74 -4.59 4.66
C ARG A 40 9.51 -3.25 4.01
N PHE A 41 8.27 -3.03 3.61
CA PHE A 41 7.83 -1.83 2.92
C PHE A 41 6.76 -1.14 3.75
N GLU A 42 6.89 0.16 3.91
CA GLU A 42 5.85 1.00 4.49
C GLU A 42 5.17 1.81 3.40
N HIS A 43 3.86 2.03 3.54
CA HIS A 43 3.18 2.97 2.66
C HIS A 43 3.62 4.39 3.01
N ARG A 44 3.89 5.22 1.99
CA ARG A 44 4.38 6.59 2.18
C ARG A 44 3.45 7.43 3.07
N TYR A 45 2.13 7.26 2.88
CA TYR A 45 1.11 8.06 3.57
C TYR A 45 0.34 7.31 4.66
N LEU A 46 0.33 5.97 4.62
CA LEU A 46 -0.46 5.12 5.54
C LEU A 46 0.49 4.38 6.48
N LYS A 47 1.02 5.09 7.48
CA LYS A 47 2.12 4.61 8.34
C LYS A 47 1.79 3.40 9.22
N ASN A 48 0.52 3.06 9.34
CA ASN A 48 0.05 1.86 10.03
C ASN A 48 0.04 0.61 9.14
N LEU A 49 0.28 0.75 7.84
CA LEU A 49 0.34 -0.37 6.89
C LEU A 49 1.79 -0.75 6.58
N GLU A 50 2.05 -2.06 6.61
CA GLU A 50 3.34 -2.63 6.24
C GLU A 50 3.14 -3.85 5.33
N ILE A 51 4.04 -4.02 4.37
CA ILE A 51 4.17 -5.23 3.58
C ILE A 51 5.52 -5.86 3.89
N SER A 52 5.55 -7.16 4.14
CA SER A 52 6.80 -7.92 4.22
C SER A 52 6.86 -8.99 3.14
N VAL A 53 7.97 -9.03 2.40
CA VAL A 53 8.21 -10.03 1.35
C VAL A 53 9.12 -11.12 1.90
N LYS A 54 8.62 -12.36 1.97
CA LYS A 54 9.35 -13.53 2.48
C LYS A 54 9.44 -14.59 1.40
N SER A 55 10.62 -14.74 0.83
CA SER A 55 10.82 -15.59 -0.36
C SER A 55 9.93 -15.14 -1.52
N ASP A 56 8.78 -15.77 -1.70
CA ASP A 56 7.81 -15.47 -2.75
C ASP A 56 6.44 -15.08 -2.18
N GLU A 57 6.33 -15.01 -0.85
CA GLU A 57 5.13 -14.66 -0.12
C GLU A 57 5.09 -13.18 0.22
N ILE A 58 3.92 -12.57 0.00
CA ILE A 58 3.63 -11.19 0.36
C ILE A 58 2.68 -11.20 1.55
N HIS A 59 3.14 -10.62 2.65
CA HIS A 59 2.41 -10.52 3.90
C HIS A 59 1.99 -9.06 4.11
N PHE A 60 0.68 -8.80 4.15
CA PHE A 60 0.12 -7.49 4.49
C PHE A 60 -0.12 -7.41 6.00
N ARG A 61 0.25 -6.28 6.60
CA ARG A 61 0.16 -6.05 8.03
C ARG A 61 -0.48 -4.70 8.34
N VAL A 62 -1.24 -4.67 9.42
CA VAL A 62 -1.82 -3.45 9.99
C VAL A 62 -1.39 -3.37 11.45
N LYS A 63 -0.62 -2.34 11.83
CA LYS A 63 -0.08 -2.19 13.20
C LYS A 63 0.62 -3.46 13.69
N ASP A 64 1.54 -3.99 12.87
CA ASP A 64 2.28 -5.26 13.09
C ASP A 64 1.46 -6.55 13.10
N ASN A 65 0.12 -6.49 13.01
CA ASN A 65 -0.71 -7.68 12.92
C ASN A 65 -0.81 -8.19 11.47
N PRO A 66 -0.49 -9.46 11.20
CA PRO A 66 -0.64 -10.04 9.88
C PRO A 66 -2.12 -10.18 9.54
N TYR A 67 -2.52 -9.67 8.38
CA TYR A 67 -3.92 -9.65 7.95
C TYR A 67 -4.17 -10.52 6.71
N TYR A 68 -3.21 -10.56 5.79
CA TYR A 68 -3.37 -11.27 4.54
C TYR A 68 -2.02 -11.78 4.01
N LEU A 69 -2.05 -12.96 3.39
CA LEU A 69 -0.91 -13.67 2.84
C LEU A 69 -1.26 -14.17 1.44
N THR A 70 -0.41 -13.88 0.46
CA THR A 70 -0.54 -14.45 -0.88
C THR A 70 0.80 -14.58 -1.59
N THR A 71 0.88 -15.52 -2.53
CA THR A 71 1.96 -15.64 -3.53
C THR A 71 1.49 -15.24 -4.93
N ASP A 72 0.20 -14.96 -5.11
CA ASP A 72 -0.39 -14.61 -6.39
C ASP A 72 -0.22 -13.11 -6.69
N ARG A 73 0.47 -12.80 -7.80
CA ARG A 73 0.77 -11.42 -8.19
C ARG A 73 -0.50 -10.63 -8.51
N THR A 74 -1.46 -11.23 -9.23
CA THR A 74 -2.68 -10.53 -9.63
C THR A 74 -3.47 -10.09 -8.42
N THR A 75 -3.55 -10.95 -7.40
CA THR A 75 -4.20 -10.62 -6.14
C THR A 75 -3.47 -9.50 -5.39
N VAL A 76 -2.13 -9.51 -5.39
CA VAL A 76 -1.34 -8.43 -4.80
C VAL A 76 -1.65 -7.10 -5.48
N GLU A 77 -1.64 -7.07 -6.81
CA GLU A 77 -1.91 -5.87 -7.60
C GLU A 77 -3.33 -5.32 -7.33
N GLN A 78 -4.34 -6.18 -7.28
CA GLN A 78 -5.71 -5.80 -6.93
C GLN A 78 -5.81 -5.21 -5.52
N VAL A 79 -5.12 -5.80 -4.53
CA VAL A 79 -5.10 -5.28 -3.15
C VAL A 79 -4.42 -3.91 -3.10
N LEU A 80 -3.30 -3.74 -3.80
CA LEU A 80 -2.59 -2.46 -3.86
C LEU A 80 -3.44 -1.37 -4.53
N GLU A 81 -4.09 -1.69 -5.65
CA GLU A 81 -4.99 -0.79 -6.36
C GLU A 81 -6.19 -0.40 -5.49
N TYR A 82 -6.75 -1.34 -4.75
CA TYR A 82 -7.84 -1.07 -3.81
C TYR A 82 -7.39 -0.10 -2.70
N ILE A 83 -6.23 -0.33 -2.08
CA ILE A 83 -5.68 0.54 -1.03
C ILE A 83 -5.44 1.95 -1.57
N ASP A 84 -4.76 2.07 -2.71
CA ASP A 84 -4.44 3.35 -3.33
C ASP A 84 -5.70 4.12 -3.75
N SER A 85 -6.66 3.44 -4.38
CA SER A 85 -7.93 4.05 -4.79
C SER A 85 -8.73 4.57 -3.58
N ASN A 86 -8.79 3.81 -2.49
CA ASN A 86 -9.47 4.25 -1.28
C ASN A 86 -8.73 5.42 -0.60
N TRP A 87 -7.41 5.37 -0.55
CA TRP A 87 -6.61 6.46 0.00
C TRP A 87 -6.81 7.76 -0.78
N LYS A 88 -6.72 7.71 -2.12
CA LYS A 88 -6.99 8.85 -2.99
C LYS A 88 -8.40 9.39 -2.76
N ARG A 89 -9.40 8.52 -2.71
CA ARG A 89 -10.79 8.90 -2.42
C ARG A 89 -10.91 9.64 -1.10
N ILE A 90 -10.32 9.12 -0.02
CA ILE A 90 -10.39 9.74 1.32
C ILE A 90 -9.64 11.07 1.35
N ARG A 91 -8.46 11.14 0.73
CA ARG A 91 -7.65 12.36 0.63
C ARG A 91 -8.38 13.47 -0.13
N ASP A 92 -9.10 13.10 -1.18
CA ASP A 92 -9.81 14.03 -2.06
C ASP A 92 -11.23 14.35 -1.57
N LEU A 93 -11.67 13.76 -0.44
CA LEU A 93 -12.89 14.21 0.21
C LEU A 93 -12.69 15.67 0.64
N PRO A 94 -13.60 16.58 0.29
CA PRO A 94 -13.56 17.92 0.86
C PRO A 94 -13.58 17.76 2.37
N MET A 95 -12.62 18.38 3.08
CA MET A 95 -12.78 18.61 4.50
C MET A 95 -14.07 19.40 4.63
N GLU A 96 -15.17 18.72 4.97
CA GLU A 96 -16.31 19.41 5.52
C GLU A 96 -15.76 20.09 6.76
N THR A 97 -15.53 21.40 6.66
CA THR A 97 -15.34 22.26 7.82
C THR A 97 -16.53 21.95 8.69
N THR A 98 -16.30 21.20 9.77
CA THR A 98 -17.30 20.98 10.80
C THR A 98 -17.88 22.35 11.12
N HIS A 99 -19.21 22.44 11.24
CA HIS A 99 -19.93 23.70 11.44
C HIS A 99 -19.33 24.59 12.56
N LEU A 100 -18.57 23.98 13.48
CA LEU A 100 -17.76 24.62 14.51
C LEU A 100 -16.67 25.57 13.96
N ASP A 101 -15.98 25.24 12.87
CA ASP A 101 -14.90 26.08 12.30
C ASP A 101 -15.45 27.39 11.71
N ARG A 102 -16.70 27.38 11.22
CA ARG A 102 -17.39 28.59 10.75
C ARG A 102 -17.82 29.49 11.91
N VAL A 103 -18.28 28.91 13.02
CA VAL A 103 -18.70 29.65 14.23
C VAL A 103 -17.51 30.37 14.89
N PHE A 104 -16.32 29.80 14.87
CA PHE A 104 -15.10 30.47 15.37
C PHE A 104 -14.56 31.55 14.41
N ALA A 105 -14.91 31.49 13.13
CA ALA A 105 -14.48 32.47 12.12
C ALA A 105 -15.39 33.71 12.05
N ASN A 106 -16.64 33.62 12.51
CA ASN A 106 -17.57 34.74 12.54
C ASN A 106 -18.46 34.74 13.80
N PRO A 107 -18.02 35.36 14.92
CA PRO A 107 -18.76 35.36 16.17
C PRO A 107 -20.10 36.11 16.13
N GLU A 108 -20.41 36.86 15.06
CA GLU A 108 -21.71 37.53 14.91
C GLU A 108 -22.87 36.56 14.60
N GLU A 109 -22.60 35.36 14.05
CA GLU A 109 -23.66 34.36 13.78
C GLU A 109 -24.21 33.70 15.06
N LEU A 110 -23.52 33.81 16.20
CA LEU A 110 -23.98 33.25 17.47
C LEU A 110 -25.22 33.95 18.03
N LEU A 111 -25.49 35.19 17.64
CA LEU A 111 -26.61 35.96 18.18
C LEU A 111 -27.98 35.59 17.56
N ASN A 112 -28.00 34.92 16.40
CA ASN A 112 -29.25 34.56 15.71
C ASN A 112 -29.78 33.15 16.04
N VAL A 113 -29.06 32.36 16.84
CA VAL A 113 -29.48 31.00 17.21
C VAL A 113 -30.16 30.97 18.59
N VAL A 114 -30.08 32.05 19.37
CA VAL A 114 -30.62 32.15 20.74
C VAL A 114 -31.65 33.28 20.90
N ALA A 115 -32.18 33.81 19.78
CA ALA A 115 -33.26 34.81 19.77
C ALA A 115 -34.59 34.19 19.34
#